data_AF-A0A3G8X4R4-F1
#
_entry.id   AF-A0A3G8X4R4-F1
#
_cell.length_a   1.000
_cell.length_b   1.000
_cell.length_c   1.000
_cell.angle_alpha   90.00
_cell.angle_beta   90.00
_cell.angle_gamma   90.00
#
_symmetry.space_group_name_H-M   'P 1'
#
loop_
_entity.id
_entity.type
_entity.pdbx_description
1 polymer ?
#
loop_
_entity_poly.entity_id
_entity_poly.type
_entity_poly.pdbx_seq_one_letter_code
_entity_poly.pdbx_strand_id
1 'polypeptide(L)'
;MEQNIKQPESVEALIKRKDLLKGVMLGLGLVYLVAFGILIYLAVTKGLSKVSIALIPICLSPLTLLPLLFNFNSLKKVIASRKA
;
A
#
# COMPACT_ATOMS: atom_id res chain seq x y z
N MET A 1 -27.37 14.77 -12.15
CA MET A 1 -26.09 14.13 -11.77
C MET A 1 -25.15 15.24 -11.35
N GLU A 2 -25.12 15.54 -10.04
CA GLU A 2 -24.23 16.54 -9.47
C GLU A 2 -22.79 16.15 -9.75
N GLN A 3 -22.14 16.91 -10.64
CA GLN A 3 -20.70 16.83 -10.79
C GLN A 3 -20.11 17.35 -9.50
N ASN A 4 -19.58 16.44 -8.69
CA ASN A 4 -18.77 16.75 -7.53
C ASN A 4 -17.55 17.50 -8.05
N ILE A 5 -17.63 18.83 -8.13
CA ILE A 5 -16.53 19.71 -8.50
C ILE A 5 -15.50 19.57 -7.38
N LYS A 6 -14.66 18.53 -7.48
CA LYS A 6 -13.43 18.42 -6.71
C LYS A 6 -12.66 19.69 -7.05
N GLN A 7 -12.62 20.62 -6.09
CA GLN A 7 -11.78 21.79 -6.19
C GLN A 7 -10.40 21.36 -6.68
N PRO A 8 -9.77 22.12 -7.58
CA PRO A 8 -8.44 21.78 -8.06
C PRO A 8 -7.55 21.67 -6.83
N GLU A 9 -7.17 20.44 -6.46
CA GLU A 9 -6.32 20.25 -5.30
C GLU A 9 -5.06 21.10 -5.51
N SER A 10 -4.80 22.00 -4.56
CA SER A 10 -3.55 22.78 -4.53
C SER A 10 -2.37 21.82 -4.56
N VAL A 11 -1.27 22.22 -5.22
CA VAL A 11 -0.03 21.43 -5.29
C VAL A 11 0.42 20.96 -3.89
N GLU A 12 0.21 21.77 -2.86
CA GLU A 12 0.48 21.44 -1.46
C GLU A 12 -0.38 20.28 -0.94
N ALA A 13 -1.67 20.24 -1.30
CA ALA A 13 -2.58 19.17 -0.93
C ALA A 13 -2.17 17.84 -1.61
N LEU A 14 -1.75 17.89 -2.88
CA LEU A 14 -1.22 16.71 -3.57
C LEU A 14 0.09 16.22 -2.95
N ILE A 15 1.00 17.13 -2.58
CA ILE A 15 2.26 16.76 -1.91
C ILE A 15 1.98 16.08 -0.57
N LYS A 16 1.07 16.65 0.23
CA LYS A 16 0.67 16.09 1.53
C LYS A 16 0.07 14.69 1.40
N ARG A 17 -0.79 14.47 0.40
CA ARG A 17 -1.35 13.14 0.08
C ARG A 17 -0.27 12.15 -0.36
N LYS A 18 0.72 12.59 -1.14
CA LYS A 18 1.84 11.73 -1.56
C LYS A 18 2.63 11.24 -0.34
N ASP A 19 2.86 12.13 0.62
CA ASP A 19 3.63 11.82 1.81
C ASP A 19 2.88 10.87 2.76
N LEU A 20 1.57 11.08 2.92
CA LEU A 20 0.68 10.14 3.61
C LEU A 20 0.72 8.75 2.97
N LEU A 21 0.57 8.65 1.65
CA LEU A 21 0.64 7.36 0.93
C LEU A 21 1.99 6.67 1.12
N LYS A 22 3.09 7.45 1.13
CA LYS A 22 4.44 6.93 1.38
C LYS A 22 4.58 6.38 2.80
N GLY A 23 4.04 7.09 3.79
CA GLY A 23 3.99 6.64 5.18
C GLY A 23 3.19 5.35 5.35
N VAL A 24 2.03 5.25 4.69
CA VAL A 24 1.20 4.03 4.69
C VAL A 24 1.93 2.86 4.02
N MET A 25 2.61 3.08 2.90
CA MET A 25 3.42 2.05 2.23
C MET A 25 4.52 1.51 3.13
N LEU A 26 5.23 2.38 3.86
CA LEU A 26 6.28 1.98 4.80
C LEU A 26 5.71 1.25 6.01
N GLY A 27 4.60 1.73 6.58
CA GLY A 27 3.92 1.08 7.69
C GLY A 27 3.43 -0.32 7.33
N LEU A 28 2.75 -0.46 6.19
CA LEU A 28 2.34 -1.77 5.67
C LEU A 28 3.55 -2.67 5.43
N GLY A 29 4.60 -2.16 4.78
CA GLY A 29 5.83 -2.92 4.52
C GLY A 29 6.48 -3.48 5.79
N LEU A 30 6.51 -2.71 6.87
CA LEU A 30 7.04 -3.17 8.16
C LEU A 30 6.17 -4.28 8.76
N VAL A 31 4.84 -4.12 8.73
CA VAL A 31 3.89 -5.14 9.20
C VAL A 31 4.06 -6.45 8.42
N TYR A 32 4.25 -6.37 7.10
CA TYR A 32 4.58 -7.53 6.27
C TYR A 32 5.85 -8.23 6.70
N LEU A 33 6.91 -7.47 6.94
CA LEU A 33 8.20 -8.03 7.31
C LEU A 33 8.09 -8.85 8.62
N VAL A 34 7.37 -8.31 9.60
CA VAL A 34 7.12 -9.00 10.87
C VAL A 34 6.23 -10.23 10.66
N ALA A 35 5.12 -10.10 9.94
CA ALA A 35 4.23 -11.22 9.64
C ALA A 35 4.94 -12.36 8.88
N PHE A 36 5.80 -12.00 7.94
CA PHE A 36 6.62 -12.94 7.17
C PHE A 36 7.64 -13.65 8.06
N GLY A 37 8.29 -12.93 8.98
CA GLY A 37 9.18 -13.52 9.98
C GLY A 37 8.47 -14.54 10.88
N ILE A 38 7.25 -14.22 11.35
CA ILE A 38 6.42 -15.14 12.14
C ILE A 38 6.04 -16.37 11.31
N LEU A 39 5.67 -16.21 10.05
CA LEU A 39 5.36 -17.32 9.15
C LEU A 39 6.55 -18.25 8.96
N ILE A 40 7.75 -17.72 8.70
CA ILE A 40 8.97 -18.52 8.55
C ILE A 40 9.24 -19.28 9.85
N TYR A 41 9.20 -18.60 10.99
CA TYR A 41 9.40 -19.24 12.29
C TYR A 41 8.41 -20.38 12.53
N LEU A 42 7.12 -20.17 12.22
CA LEU A 42 6.09 -21.18 12.38
C LEU A 42 6.25 -22.34 11.39
N ALA A 43 6.68 -22.06 10.16
CA ALA A 43 6.92 -23.06 9.13
C ALA A 43 8.09 -24.00 9.50
N VAL A 44 9.15 -23.45 10.08
CA VAL A 44 10.33 -24.21 10.56
C VAL A 44 10.00 -25.01 11.83
N THR A 45 9.20 -24.46 12.75
CA THR A 45 8.94 -25.08 14.06
C THR A 45 7.75 -26.04 14.09
N LYS A 46 6.67 -25.78 13.34
CA LYS A 46 5.43 -26.57 13.37
C LYS A 46 5.10 -27.28 12.05
N GLY A 47 5.92 -27.11 11.02
CA GLY A 47 5.76 -27.71 9.70
C GLY A 47 4.75 -26.98 8.82
N LEU A 48 4.98 -26.98 7.51
CA LEU A 48 4.21 -26.19 6.54
C LEU A 48 2.70 -26.47 6.57
N SER A 49 2.27 -27.72 6.84
CA SER A 49 0.88 -28.15 6.71
C SER A 49 -0.13 -27.38 7.59
N LYS A 50 0.30 -26.87 8.75
CA LYS A 50 -0.55 -26.00 9.60
C LYS A 50 -0.43 -24.52 9.25
N VAL A 51 0.63 -24.14 8.54
CA VAL A 51 0.95 -22.76 8.17
C VAL A 51 0.35 -22.38 6.82
N SER A 52 0.03 -23.37 5.96
CA SER A 52 -0.58 -23.19 4.63
C SER A 52 -1.83 -22.31 4.63
N ILE A 53 -2.68 -22.44 5.66
CA ILE A 53 -3.92 -21.65 5.79
C ILE A 53 -3.63 -20.17 6.03
N ALA A 54 -2.57 -19.84 6.77
CA ALA A 54 -2.15 -18.47 7.02
C ALA A 54 -1.32 -17.88 5.86
N LEU A 55 -0.73 -18.73 5.02
CA LEU A 55 0.08 -18.32 3.88
C LEU A 55 -0.76 -17.66 2.77
N ILE A 56 -1.98 -18.17 2.54
CA ILE A 56 -2.90 -17.65 1.50
C ILE A 56 -3.20 -16.15 1.71
N PRO A 57 -3.74 -15.69 2.86
CA PRO A 57 -4.04 -14.28 3.05
C PRO A 57 -2.79 -13.40 3.04
N ILE A 58 -1.62 -13.90 3.50
CA ILE A 58 -0.37 -13.13 3.51
C ILE A 58 0.23 -12.99 2.10
N CYS A 59 0.03 -13.96 1.22
CA CYS A 59 0.39 -13.86 -0.20
C CYS A 59 -0.62 -13.05 -1.01
N LEU A 60 -1.89 -12.99 -0.60
CA LEU A 60 -2.93 -12.19 -1.26
C LEU A 60 -2.93 -10.73 -0.80
N SER A 61 -2.51 -10.46 0.43
CA SER A 61 -2.57 -9.11 0.97
C SER A 61 -1.75 -8.08 0.16
N PRO A 62 -0.65 -8.39 -0.57
CA PRO A 62 0.03 -7.41 -1.42
C PRO A 62 -0.85 -6.89 -2.55
N LEU A 63 -1.89 -7.65 -2.93
CA LEU A 63 -2.89 -7.18 -3.89
C LEU A 63 -3.63 -5.94 -3.37
N THR A 64 -3.76 -5.75 -2.05
CA THR A 64 -4.36 -4.55 -1.48
C THR A 64 -3.45 -3.32 -1.60
N LEU A 65 -2.15 -3.49 -1.92
CA LEU A 65 -1.24 -2.39 -2.25
C LEU A 65 -1.36 -1.91 -3.70
N LEU A 66 -1.93 -2.70 -4.61
CA LEU A 66 -2.16 -2.28 -6.01
C LEU A 66 -2.92 -0.95 -6.11
N PRO A 67 -4.11 -0.77 -5.49
CA PRO A 67 -4.83 0.49 -5.58
C PRO A 67 -4.04 1.67 -4.97
N LEU A 68 -3.21 1.42 -3.95
CA LEU A 68 -2.30 2.42 -3.40
C LEU A 68 -1.20 2.83 -4.39
N LEU A 69 -0.58 1.85 -5.08
CA LEU A 69 0.42 2.07 -6.11
C LEU A 69 -0.13 2.84 -7.31
N PHE A 70 -1.32 2.48 -7.79
CA PHE A 70 -2.01 3.21 -8.84
C PHE A 70 -2.30 4.66 -8.43
N ASN A 71 -2.83 4.88 -7.22
CA ASN A 71 -3.06 6.23 -6.70
C ASN A 71 -1.76 7.03 -6.59
N PHE A 72 -0.69 6.43 -6.07
CA PHE A 72 0.60 7.10 -5.93
C PHE A 72 1.18 7.54 -7.28
N ASN A 73 1.10 6.66 -8.30
CA ASN A 73 1.64 6.95 -9.62
C ASN A 73 0.81 8.00 -10.36
N SER A 74 -0.52 7.95 -10.22
CA SER A 74 -1.43 9.00 -10.71
C SER A 74 -1.16 10.34 -10.03
N LEU A 75 -0.98 10.35 -8.70
CA LEU A 75 -0.68 11.57 -7.94
C LEU A 75 0.66 12.19 -8.38
N LYS A 76 1.68 11.35 -8.59
CA LYS A 76 3.00 11.78 -9.10
C LYS A 76 2.90 12.39 -10.49
N LYS A 77 2.09 11.81 -11.38
CA LYS A 77 1.83 12.37 -12.73
C LYS A 77 1.12 13.72 -12.66
N VAL A 78 0.09 13.86 -11.81
CA VAL A 78 -0.63 15.13 -11.65
C VAL A 78 0.27 16.21 -11.05
N ILE A 79 1.08 15.89 -10.03
CA ILE A 79 2.04 16.84 -9.47
C ILE A 79 3.06 17.28 -10.53
N ALA A 80 3.61 16.33 -11.30
CA ALA A 80 4.57 16.65 -12.36
C ALA A 80 3.97 17.54 -13.46
N SER A 81 2.73 17.25 -13.88
CA SER A 81 2.01 18.03 -14.89
C SER A 81 1.61 19.43 -14.44
N ARG A 82 1.51 19.68 -13.12
CA ARG A 82 1.20 20.99 -12.54
C ARG A 82 2.45 21.84 -12.26
N LYS A 83 3.63 21.22 -12.29
CA LYS A 83 4.92 21.86 -12.01
C LYS A 83 5.73 22.12 -13.31
N ALA A 84 5.29 21.56 -14.43
CA ALA A 84 5.75 21.87 -15.79
C ALA A 84 4.98 23.08 -16.32
#